data_AF-A0A831WU34-F1
#
_entry.id   AF-A0A831WU34-F1
#
_cell.length_a   1.000
_cell.length_b   1.000
_cell.length_c   1.000
_cell.angle_alpha   90.00
_cell.angle_beta   90.00
_cell.angle_gamma   90.00
#
_symmetry.space_group_name_H-M   'P 1'
#
loop_
_entity.id
_entity.type
_entity.pdbx_description
1 polymer ?
#
loop_
_entity_poly.entity_id
_entity_poly.type
_entity_poly.pdbx_seq_one_letter_code
_entity_poly.pdbx_strand_id
1 'polypeptide(L)'
;MTIGSWHEEAIASHHNRKAFDCGDKKLNEFLTRYARQNHNKGTARTFLAISDAKEQAILGYYSLSITTVTYAQTPDSIKRGLSRQAVPMFRLCRLAVNHSIQRQGLG
;
A
#
# COMPACT_ATOMS: atom_id res chain seq x y z
N MET A 1 -3.32 11.04 -19.99
CA MET A 1 -4.58 10.35 -19.68
C MET A 1 -4.78 10.45 -18.19
N THR A 2 -5.85 11.10 -17.77
CA THR A 2 -6.23 11.25 -16.36
C THR A 2 -6.90 9.97 -15.89
N ILE A 3 -6.53 9.51 -14.69
CA ILE A 3 -7.25 8.42 -14.02
C ILE A 3 -8.69 8.87 -13.83
N GLY A 4 -9.66 7.99 -14.12
CA GLY A 4 -11.08 8.26 -13.87
C GLY A 4 -11.37 8.48 -12.37
N SER A 5 -12.62 8.78 -12.01
CA SER A 5 -12.97 8.97 -10.60
C SER A 5 -12.73 7.68 -9.79
N TRP A 6 -12.12 7.84 -8.61
CA TRP A 6 -11.81 6.76 -7.69
C TRP A 6 -11.80 7.28 -6.25
N HIS A 7 -11.97 6.36 -5.29
CA HIS A 7 -11.85 6.65 -3.87
C HIS A 7 -10.92 5.64 -3.18
N GLU A 8 -10.38 6.05 -2.03
CA GLU A 8 -9.62 5.15 -1.16
C GLU A 8 -10.56 4.44 -0.18
N GLU A 9 -10.37 3.14 0.01
CA GLU A 9 -10.95 2.43 1.16
C GLU A 9 -10.07 1.30 1.69
N ALA A 10 -10.32 0.92 2.95
CA ALA A 10 -9.63 -0.19 3.59
C ALA A 10 -9.98 -1.53 2.93
N ILE A 11 -8.99 -2.42 2.78
CA ILE A 11 -9.24 -3.75 2.21
C ILE A 11 -10.28 -4.54 3.02
N ALA A 12 -11.24 -5.13 2.33
CA ALA A 12 -12.37 -5.86 2.91
C ALA A 12 -12.68 -7.13 2.11
N SER A 13 -13.69 -7.88 2.54
CA SER A 13 -14.04 -9.18 1.93
C SER A 13 -14.73 -9.06 0.58
N HIS A 14 -15.43 -7.95 0.31
CA HIS A 14 -16.18 -7.74 -0.93
C HIS A 14 -15.29 -7.42 -2.14
N HIS A 15 -14.04 -6.99 -1.93
CA HIS A 15 -13.12 -6.66 -3.01
C HIS A 15 -12.70 -7.88 -3.85
N ASN A 16 -12.86 -7.77 -5.17
CA ASN A 16 -12.39 -8.76 -6.13
C ASN A 16 -10.86 -8.69 -6.35
N ARG A 17 -10.11 -9.15 -5.35
CA ARG A 17 -8.63 -9.11 -5.33
C ARG A 17 -7.97 -10.04 -6.36
N LYS A 18 -8.69 -11.04 -6.87
CA LYS A 18 -8.18 -12.00 -7.86
C LYS A 18 -8.07 -11.40 -9.26
N ALA A 19 -8.84 -10.35 -9.55
CA ALA A 19 -8.82 -9.65 -10.83
C ALA A 19 -7.72 -8.58 -10.91
N PHE A 20 -7.00 -8.32 -9.81
CA PHE A 20 -5.92 -7.34 -9.79
C PHE A 20 -4.64 -7.92 -10.40
N ASP A 21 -4.04 -7.18 -11.32
CA ASP A 21 -2.72 -7.50 -11.87
C ASP A 21 -1.89 -6.21 -12.05
N CYS A 22 -0.75 -6.13 -11.37
CA CYS A 22 0.23 -5.05 -11.54
C CYS A 22 1.48 -5.45 -12.35
N GLY A 23 1.51 -6.68 -12.89
CA GLY A 23 2.66 -7.26 -13.59
C GLY A 23 3.70 -7.92 -12.67
N ASP A 24 3.64 -7.71 -11.34
CA ASP A 24 4.48 -8.40 -10.36
C ASP A 24 3.69 -9.50 -9.63
N LYS A 25 4.09 -10.75 -9.86
CA LYS A 25 3.44 -11.93 -9.28
C LYS A 25 3.43 -11.92 -7.75
N LYS A 26 4.51 -11.45 -7.11
CA LYS A 26 4.60 -11.41 -5.63
C LYS A 26 3.66 -10.36 -5.05
N LEU A 27 3.49 -9.22 -5.71
CA LEU A 27 2.54 -8.19 -5.31
C LEU A 27 1.08 -8.62 -5.53
N ASN A 28 0.78 -9.30 -6.64
CA ASN A 28 -0.55 -9.84 -6.89
C ASN A 28 -0.92 -10.94 -5.88
N GLU A 29 0.04 -11.84 -5.58
CA GLU A 29 -0.13 -12.89 -4.57
C GLU A 29 -0.32 -12.30 -3.17
N PHE A 30 0.45 -11.27 -2.83
CA PHE A 30 0.30 -10.56 -1.56
C PHE A 30 -1.13 -10.05 -1.35
N LEU A 31 -1.67 -9.32 -2.33
CA LEU A 31 -3.01 -8.75 -2.26
C LEU A 31 -4.08 -9.83 -2.10
N THR A 32 -3.94 -10.92 -2.87
CA THR A 32 -4.91 -12.01 -2.90
C THR A 32 -4.92 -12.81 -1.59
N ARG A 33 -3.73 -13.19 -1.09
CA ARG A 33 -3.59 -14.16 0.00
C ARG A 33 -3.41 -13.53 1.39
N TYR A 34 -2.66 -12.43 1.49
CA TYR A 34 -2.13 -11.96 2.77
C TYR A 34 -2.66 -10.59 3.20
N ALA A 35 -2.92 -9.66 2.27
CA ALA A 35 -3.25 -8.27 2.59
C ALA A 35 -4.40 -8.10 3.59
N ARG A 36 -5.54 -8.77 3.37
CA ARG A 36 -6.71 -8.68 4.28
C ARG A 36 -6.42 -9.29 5.65
N GLN A 37 -5.71 -10.41 5.69
CA GLN A 37 -5.36 -11.06 6.95
C GLN A 37 -4.41 -10.19 7.77
N ASN A 38 -3.41 -9.57 7.12
CA ASN A 38 -2.48 -8.66 7.77
C ASN A 38 -3.17 -7.38 8.25
N HIS A 39 -4.11 -6.85 7.46
CA HIS A 39 -4.96 -5.73 7.86
C HIS A 39 -5.73 -6.05 9.14
N ASN A 40 -6.40 -7.20 9.18
CA ASN A 40 -7.22 -7.62 10.32
C ASN A 40 -6.38 -7.93 11.57
N LYS A 41 -5.19 -8.50 11.40
CA LYS A 41 -4.25 -8.78 12.50
C LYS A 41 -3.49 -7.54 12.98
N GLY A 42 -3.61 -6.41 12.28
CA GLY A 42 -2.90 -5.17 12.61
C GLY A 42 -1.40 -5.19 12.30
N THR A 43 -0.88 -6.22 11.62
CA THR A 43 0.55 -6.31 11.26
C THR A 43 0.91 -5.35 10.12
N ALA A 44 -0.03 -5.09 9.20
CA ALA A 44 0.08 -4.04 8.21
C ALA A 44 -1.31 -3.59 7.75
N ARG A 45 -1.56 -2.28 7.74
CA ARG A 45 -2.80 -1.70 7.20
C ARG A 45 -2.68 -1.57 5.69
N THR A 46 -3.67 -2.11 4.97
CA THR A 46 -3.74 -2.04 3.51
C THR A 46 -4.96 -1.26 3.07
N PHE A 47 -4.76 -0.33 2.13
CA PHE A 47 -5.76 0.52 1.51
C PHE A 47 -5.73 0.33 0.00
N LEU A 48 -6.90 0.43 -0.62
CA LEU A 48 -7.13 0.20 -2.04
C LEU A 48 -7.61 1.48 -2.70
N ALA A 49 -7.16 1.73 -3.92
CA ALA A 49 -7.79 2.68 -4.82
C ALA A 49 -8.90 1.95 -5.61
N ILE A 50 -10.15 2.32 -5.37
CA ILE A 50 -11.34 1.69 -5.97
C ILE A 50 -11.95 2.63 -6.99
N SER A 51 -12.14 2.12 -8.21
CA SER A 51 -12.84 2.85 -9.27
C SER A 51 -14.29 3.13 -8.87
N ASP A 52 -14.78 4.34 -9.15
CA ASP A 52 -16.20 4.68 -8.94
C ASP A 52 -17.11 4.13 -10.05
N ALA A 53 -16.52 3.47 -11.06
CA ALA A 53 -17.28 2.75 -12.08
C ALA A 53 -18.07 1.58 -11.47
N LYS A 54 -19.12 1.13 -12.18
CA LYS A 54 -20.05 0.09 -11.74
C LYS A 54 -19.37 -1.21 -11.25
N GLU A 55 -18.20 -1.54 -11.79
CA GLU A 55 -17.46 -2.76 -11.45
C GLU A 55 -16.57 -2.63 -10.20
N GLN A 56 -16.40 -1.42 -9.66
CA GLN A 56 -15.58 -1.12 -8.46
C GLN A 56 -14.21 -1.82 -8.47
N ALA A 57 -13.54 -1.75 -9.62
CA ALA A 57 -12.27 -2.42 -9.83
C ALA A 57 -11.16 -1.81 -8.94
N ILE A 58 -10.24 -2.68 -8.48
CA ILE A 58 -9.04 -2.26 -7.75
C ILE A 58 -8.03 -1.70 -8.77
N LEU A 59 -7.79 -0.41 -8.68
CA LEU A 59 -6.84 0.31 -9.53
C LEU A 59 -5.41 0.28 -8.97
N GLY A 60 -5.28 0.16 -7.66
CA GLY A 60 -4.00 0.09 -6.97
C GLY A 60 -4.18 -0.22 -5.50
N TYR A 61 -3.08 -0.47 -4.81
CA TYR A 61 -3.08 -0.61 -3.36
C TYR A 61 -1.73 -0.23 -2.76
N TYR A 62 -1.75 0.12 -1.48
CA TYR A 62 -0.55 0.23 -0.66
C TYR A 62 -0.76 -0.39 0.72
N SER A 63 0.35 -0.78 1.36
CA SER A 63 0.35 -1.32 2.72
C SER A 63 1.37 -0.61 3.60
N LEU A 64 0.95 -0.20 4.80
CA LEU A 64 1.78 0.44 5.82
C LEU A 64 1.92 -0.44 7.06
N SER A 65 3.12 -0.47 7.64
CA SER A 65 3.33 -1.01 8.99
C SER A 65 4.15 -0.05 9.84
N ILE A 66 4.04 -0.17 11.15
CA ILE A 66 4.93 0.53 12.08
C ILE A 66 6.29 -0.17 12.06
N THR A 67 7.37 0.59 12.12
CA THR A 67 8.74 0.08 12.24
C THR A 67 9.60 1.06 13.04
N THR A 68 10.81 0.65 13.36
CA THR A 68 11.83 1.52 13.94
C THR A 68 13.12 1.37 13.16
N VAL A 69 13.86 2.46 13.04
CA VAL A 69 15.20 2.46 12.45
C VAL A 69 16.20 2.91 13.51
N THR A 70 17.36 2.26 13.54
CA THR A 70 18.39 2.61 14.51
C THR A 70 18.86 4.04 14.31
N TYR A 71 19.22 4.72 15.40
CA TYR A 71 19.79 6.07 15.30
C TYR A 71 21.01 6.12 14.40
N ALA A 72 21.79 5.04 14.23
CA ALA A 72 22.92 5.03 13.31
C ALA A 72 22.47 5.09 11.84
N GLN A 73 21.41 4.37 11.47
CA GLN A 73 20.96 4.19 10.09
C GLN A 73 20.03 5.30 9.57
N THR A 74 19.48 6.14 10.45
CA THR A 74 18.62 7.26 10.00
C THR A 74 19.45 8.28 9.19
N PRO A 75 18.87 9.09 8.29
CA PRO A 75 19.55 10.24 7.70
C PRO A 75 19.72 11.39 8.70
N ASP A 76 20.80 12.17 8.60
CA ASP A 76 21.07 13.30 9.51
C ASP A 76 20.01 14.40 9.43
N SER A 77 19.35 14.56 8.27
CA SER A 77 18.22 15.47 8.08
C SER A 77 17.02 15.13 8.97
N ILE A 78 16.85 13.85 9.33
CA ILE A 78 15.76 13.37 10.18
C ILE A 78 16.20 13.28 11.65
N LYS A 79 17.47 12.93 11.94
CA LYS A 79 17.97 12.78 13.32
C LYS A 79 18.14 14.08 14.08
N ARG A 80 18.25 15.21 13.38
CA ARG A 80 18.56 16.50 14.02
C ARG A 80 17.49 16.86 15.05
N GLY A 81 17.89 17.00 16.31
CA GLY A 81 16.97 17.30 17.42
C GLY A 81 16.28 16.08 18.05
N LEU A 82 16.55 14.86 17.57
CA LEU A 82 16.04 13.63 18.18
C LEU A 82 17.03 13.08 19.22
N SER A 83 16.49 12.43 20.26
CA SER A 83 17.30 11.65 21.20
C SER A 83 18.03 10.51 20.47
N ARG A 84 19.15 10.04 21.04
CA ARG A 84 19.95 8.93 20.48
C ARG A 84 19.29 7.56 20.70
N GLN A 85 18.03 7.44 20.34
CA GLN A 85 17.21 6.23 20.44
C GLN A 85 16.72 5.80 19.05
N ALA A 86 16.13 4.61 18.95
CA ALA A 86 15.52 4.16 17.71
C ALA A 86 14.41 5.13 17.27
N VAL A 87 14.41 5.51 16.00
CA VAL A 87 13.47 6.49 15.44
C VAL A 87 12.23 5.74 14.94
N PRO A 88 11.02 6.04 15.46
CA PRO A 88 9.79 5.41 14.99
C PRO A 88 9.44 5.90 13.58
N MET A 89 9.10 4.97 12.69
CA MET A 89 8.78 5.25 11.30
C MET A 89 7.59 4.41 10.82
N PHE A 90 6.97 4.82 9.72
CA PHE A 90 6.08 3.95 8.94
C PHE A 90 6.85 3.35 7.78
N ARG A 91 6.71 2.03 7.58
CA ARG A 91 7.22 1.34 6.41
C ARG A 91 6.13 1.27 5.35
N LEU A 92 6.42 1.78 4.16
CA LEU A 92 5.67 1.44 2.96
C LEU A 92 6.06 0.03 2.52
N CYS A 93 5.30 -0.96 2.98
CA CYS A 93 5.62 -2.37 2.78
C CYS A 93 5.41 -2.80 1.33
N ARG A 94 4.36 -2.28 0.70
CA ARG A 94 3.91 -2.65 -0.63
C ARG A 94 3.26 -1.42 -1.28
N LEU A 95 3.48 -1.26 -2.57
CA LEU A 95 2.81 -0.29 -3.43
C LEU A 95 2.67 -0.95 -4.80
N ALA A 96 1.46 -0.93 -5.36
CA ALA A 96 1.19 -1.49 -6.67
C ALA A 96 0.07 -0.73 -7.37
N VAL A 97 0.23 -0.53 -8.67
CA VAL A 97 -0.79 0.03 -9.57
C VAL A 97 -1.10 -1.01 -10.64
N ASN A 98 -2.40 -1.21 -10.91
CA ASN A 98 -2.89 -2.12 -11.93
C ASN A 98 -2.26 -1.80 -13.28
N HIS A 99 -1.81 -2.82 -14.01
CA HIS A 99 -1.10 -2.70 -15.27
C HIS A 99 -1.84 -1.83 -16.30
N SER A 100 -3.18 -1.87 -16.31
CA SER A 100 -4.01 -1.10 -17.24
C SER A 100 -3.92 0.42 -17.08
N ILE A 101 -3.47 0.92 -15.91
CA ILE A 101 -3.47 2.35 -15.58
C ILE A 101 -2.14 2.86 -15.02
N GLN A 102 -1.05 2.10 -15.19
CA GLN A 102 0.28 2.55 -14.78
C GLN A 102 0.70 3.84 -15.52
N ARG A 103 1.56 4.63 -14.87
CA ARG A 103 2.11 5.91 -15.39
C ARG A 103 1.07 7.01 -15.61
N GLN A 104 -0.09 6.91 -14.97
CA GLN A 104 -1.13 7.94 -14.99
C GLN A 104 -1.20 8.76 -13.69
N GLY A 105 -0.24 8.57 -12.76
CA GLY A 105 -0.13 9.34 -11.52
C GLY A 105 -0.87 8.77 -10.31
N LEU A 106 -1.29 7.49 -10.34
CA LEU A 106 -1.91 6.84 -9.17
C LEU A 106 -0.88 6.45 -8.10
N GLY A 107 0.32 6.04 -8.55
CA GLY A 107 1.38 5.49 -7.70
C GLY A 107 2.52 6.46 -7.47
#